data_AF-A0AAQ3VXL7-F1
#
_entry.id   AF-A0AAQ3VXL7-F1
#
_cell.length_a   1.000
_cell.length_b   1.000
_cell.length_c   1.000
_cell.angle_alpha   90.00
_cell.angle_beta   90.00
_cell.angle_gamma   90.00
#
_symmetry.space_group_name_H-M   'P 1'
#
loop_
_entity.id
_entity.type
_entity.pdbx_description
1 polymer ?
#
loop_
_entity_poly.entity_id
_entity_poly.type
_entity_poly.pdbx_seq_one_letter_code
_entity_poly.pdbx_strand_id
1 'polypeptide(L)'
;MVSVIMFIVLFSLAISCFILSFKFRKGQWLLLVAGYNDLPKNKREKIDKKQIGNLASKSIFVTGIYLMYEAVVVQLLLFSFFENKGVALLLLGIPTILFIFFIVRQTKLSGAIYKE
;
A
#
# COMPACT_ATOMS: atom_id res chain seq x y z
N MET A 1 4.73 -22.01 14.30
CA MET A 1 5.87 -21.70 13.40
C MET A 1 5.41 -20.92 12.17
N VAL A 2 4.42 -21.42 11.40
CA VAL A 2 3.85 -20.70 10.23
C VAL A 2 3.31 -19.30 10.58
N SER A 3 2.63 -19.17 11.72
CA SER A 3 2.09 -17.89 12.23
C SER A 3 3.15 -16.80 12.40
N VAL A 4 4.29 -17.15 12.99
CA VAL A 4 5.42 -16.23 13.23
C VAL A 4 6.07 -15.82 11.91
N ILE A 5 6.22 -16.76 10.97
CA ILE A 5 6.79 -16.47 9.65
C ILE A 5 5.88 -15.48 8.89
N MET A 6 4.56 -15.71 8.87
CA MET A 6 3.62 -14.80 8.22
C MET A 6 3.67 -13.40 8.83
N PHE A 7 3.72 -13.30 10.16
CA PHE A 7 3.84 -12.02 10.85
C PHE A 7 5.12 -11.29 10.45
N ILE A 8 6.28 -11.96 10.46
CA ILE A 8 7.56 -11.36 10.07
C ILE A 8 7.53 -10.88 8.61
N VAL A 9 6.96 -11.67 7.70
CA VAL A 9 6.82 -11.29 6.29
C VAL A 9 5.93 -10.05 6.14
N LEU A 10 4.73 -10.04 6.74
CA LEU A 10 3.82 -8.89 6.64
C LEU A 10 4.42 -7.64 7.29
N PHE A 11 5.08 -7.79 8.43
CA PHE A 11 5.72 -6.69 9.15
C PHE A 11 6.90 -6.11 8.36
N SER A 12 7.75 -6.96 7.77
CA SER A 12 8.86 -6.50 6.92
C SER A 12 8.36 -5.78 5.67
N LEU A 13 7.30 -6.28 5.01
CA LEU A 13 6.66 -5.60 3.89
C LEU A 13 6.06 -4.24 4.31
N ALA A 14 5.45 -4.15 5.48
CA ALA A 14 4.93 -2.88 6.01
C ALA A 14 6.07 -1.86 6.24
N ILE A 15 7.19 -2.29 6.82
CA ILE A 15 8.38 -1.44 6.97
C ILE A 15 8.89 -0.95 5.61
N SER A 16 9.00 -1.85 4.63
CA SER A 16 9.39 -1.47 3.26
C SER A 16 8.43 -0.44 2.68
N CYS A 17 7.12 -0.59 2.91
CA CYS A 17 6.11 0.38 2.47
C CYS A 17 6.33 1.77 3.10
N PHE A 18 6.67 1.85 4.39
CA PHE A 18 6.96 3.13 5.05
C PHE A 18 8.24 3.79 4.53
N ILE A 19 9.29 3.00 4.29
CA ILE A 19 10.53 3.48 3.69
C ILE A 19 10.24 4.04 2.28
N LEU A 20 9.51 3.28 1.45
CA LEU A 20 9.11 3.71 0.11
C LEU A 20 8.26 4.97 0.16
N SER A 21 7.31 5.07 1.08
CA SER A 21 6.50 6.28 1.28
C SER A 21 7.37 7.51 1.51
N PHE A 22 8.34 7.40 2.43
CA PHE A 22 9.24 8.49 2.73
C PHE A 22 10.10 8.89 1.54
N LYS A 23 10.61 7.91 0.78
CA LYS A 23 11.42 8.15 -0.42
C LYS A 23 10.61 8.81 -1.54
N PHE A 24 9.39 8.32 -1.80
CA PHE A 24 8.49 8.90 -2.81
C PHE A 24 8.07 10.32 -2.47
N ARG A 25 7.82 10.63 -1.19
CA ARG A 25 7.50 12.01 -0.75
C ARG A 25 8.63 12.99 -1.02
N LYS A 26 9.89 12.52 -1.02
CA LYS A 26 11.07 13.31 -1.40
C LYS A 26 11.32 13.34 -2.92
N GLY A 27 10.44 12.75 -3.73
CA GLY A 27 10.63 12.59 -5.17
C GLY A 27 11.78 11.63 -5.54
N GLN A 28 12.24 10.82 -4.58
CA GLN A 28 13.27 9.81 -4.80
C GLN A 28 12.64 8.48 -5.23
N TRP A 29 13.38 7.67 -5.97
CA TRP A 29 12.98 6.31 -6.38
C TRP A 29 11.67 6.23 -7.18
N LEU A 30 11.26 7.32 -7.85
CA LEU A 30 10.05 7.34 -8.68
C LEU A 30 10.07 6.31 -9.82
N LEU A 31 11.24 5.78 -10.19
CA LEU A 31 11.38 4.66 -11.12
C LEU A 31 10.75 3.35 -10.62
N LEU A 32 10.43 3.25 -9.32
CA LEU A 32 9.66 2.14 -8.76
C LEU A 32 8.14 2.32 -8.95
N VAL A 33 7.69 3.49 -9.39
CA VAL A 33 6.28 3.78 -9.63
C VAL A 33 5.92 3.35 -11.06
N ALA A 34 5.07 2.33 -11.17
CA ALA A 34 4.47 1.92 -12.44
C ALA A 34 3.72 3.11 -13.08
N GLY A 35 3.79 3.23 -14.40
CA GLY A 35 3.37 4.43 -15.13
C GLY A 35 4.47 5.49 -15.26
N TYR A 36 5.21 5.80 -14.19
CA TYR A 36 6.35 6.73 -14.31
C TYR A 36 7.54 6.03 -14.99
N ASN A 37 7.85 4.79 -14.61
CA ASN A 37 8.96 4.04 -15.19
C ASN A 37 8.74 3.67 -16.67
N ASP A 38 7.49 3.47 -17.06
CA ASP A 38 7.10 3.04 -18.41
C ASP A 38 7.21 4.16 -19.45
N LEU A 39 7.39 5.41 -18.98
CA LEU A 39 7.53 6.56 -19.86
C LEU A 39 8.97 6.74 -20.34
N PRO A 40 9.15 7.14 -21.62
CA PRO A 40 10.46 7.53 -22.13
C PRO A 40 10.98 8.77 -21.37
N LYS A 41 12.31 8.91 -21.32
CA LYS A 41 13.00 9.94 -20.51
C LYS A 41 12.50 11.37 -20.78
N ASN A 42 12.27 11.69 -22.05
CA ASN A 42 11.76 12.99 -22.51
C ASN A 42 10.34 13.32 -22.01
N LYS A 43 9.50 12.31 -21.73
CA LYS A 43 8.17 12.49 -21.14
C LYS A 43 8.24 12.56 -19.62
N ARG A 44 9.10 11.76 -18.99
CA ARG A 44 9.30 11.78 -17.52
C ARG A 44 9.77 13.14 -16.99
N GLU A 45 10.58 13.85 -17.77
CA GLU A 45 11.08 15.18 -17.40
C GLU A 45 9.99 16.26 -17.40
N LYS A 46 8.89 16.04 -18.13
CA LYS A 46 7.76 16.98 -18.21
C LYS A 46 6.72 16.78 -17.12
N ILE A 47 6.75 15.64 -16.41
CA ILE A 47 5.77 15.34 -15.38
C ILE A 47 6.17 15.94 -14.03
N ASP A 48 5.18 16.43 -13.29
CA ASP A 48 5.36 16.86 -11.91
C ASP A 48 5.72 15.68 -10.99
N LYS A 49 7.03 15.52 -10.77
CA LYS A 49 7.61 14.53 -9.86
C LYS A 49 7.10 14.66 -8.43
N LYS A 50 6.74 15.88 -7.98
CA LYS A 50 6.20 16.13 -6.64
C LYS A 50 4.77 15.60 -6.54
N GLN A 51 3.96 15.81 -7.57
CA GLN A 51 2.60 15.30 -7.62
C GLN A 51 2.57 13.75 -7.64
N ILE A 52 3.35 13.12 -8.52
CA ILE A 52 3.47 11.65 -8.56
C ILE A 52 4.02 11.13 -7.23
N GLY A 53 5.09 11.73 -6.72
CA GLY A 53 5.72 11.32 -5.47
C GLY A 53 4.76 11.37 -4.29
N ASN A 54 3.91 12.39 -4.21
CA ASN A 54 2.90 12.51 -3.15
C ASN A 54 1.80 11.45 -3.27
N LEU A 55 1.31 11.17 -4.48
CA LEU A 55 0.28 10.13 -4.69
C LEU A 55 0.83 8.72 -4.42
N ALA A 56 2.02 8.42 -4.93
CA ALA A 56 2.71 7.17 -4.68
C ALA A 56 3.02 6.99 -3.18
N SER A 57 3.52 8.04 -2.52
CA SER A 57 3.76 8.06 -1.07
C SER A 57 2.49 7.79 -0.27
N LYS A 58 1.39 8.47 -0.58
CA LYS A 58 0.11 8.27 0.11
C LYS A 58 -0.40 6.83 -0.07
N SER A 59 -0.31 6.31 -1.29
CA SER A 59 -0.80 4.95 -1.61
C SER A 59 0.01 3.88 -0.88
N ILE A 60 1.33 3.96 -0.93
CA ILE A 60 2.21 2.98 -0.27
C ILE A 60 2.17 3.12 1.26
N PHE A 61 1.98 4.33 1.79
CA PHE A 61 1.81 4.55 3.23
C PHE A 61 0.54 3.86 3.77
N VAL A 62 -0.59 4.07 3.09
CA VAL A 62 -1.86 3.42 3.46
C VAL A 62 -1.77 1.90 3.29
N THR A 63 -1.04 1.43 2.27
CA THR A 63 -0.73 -0.01 2.11
C THR A 63 0.06 -0.55 3.31
N GLY A 64 1.06 0.20 3.80
CA GLY A 64 1.81 -0.18 5.01
C GLY A 64 0.92 -0.27 6.26
N ILE A 65 0.00 0.68 6.45
CA ILE A 65 -0.99 0.63 7.55
C ILE A 65 -1.89 -0.60 7.41
N TYR A 66 -2.39 -0.87 6.20
CA TYR A 66 -3.23 -2.02 5.92
C TYR A 66 -2.49 -3.35 6.19
N LEU A 67 -1.23 -3.48 5.78
CA LEU A 67 -0.43 -4.66 6.07
C LEU A 67 -0.18 -4.88 7.58
N MET A 68 0.04 -3.80 8.34
CA MET A 68 0.14 -3.90 9.80
C MET A 68 -1.19 -4.34 10.42
N TYR A 69 -2.30 -3.79 9.94
CA TYR A 69 -3.64 -4.19 10.37
C TYR A 69 -3.87 -5.67 10.13
N GLU A 70 -3.63 -6.16 8.90
CA GLU A 70 -3.75 -7.56 8.53
C GLU A 70 -2.84 -8.46 9.38
N ALA A 71 -1.60 -8.05 9.64
CA ALA A 71 -0.69 -8.81 10.50
C ALA A 71 -1.25 -9.01 11.92
N VAL A 72 -1.83 -7.96 12.51
CA VAL A 72 -2.45 -8.02 13.83
C VAL A 72 -3.72 -8.88 13.81
N VAL A 73 -4.59 -8.69 12.83
CA VAL A 73 -5.85 -9.46 12.72
C VAL A 73 -5.56 -10.94 12.52
N VAL A 74 -4.68 -11.30 11.60
CA VAL A 74 -4.26 -12.69 11.37
C VAL A 74 -3.69 -13.29 12.65
N GLN A 75 -2.89 -12.55 13.41
CA GLN A 75 -2.36 -13.03 14.68
C GLN A 75 -3.46 -13.30 15.71
N LEU A 76 -4.41 -12.37 15.89
CA LEU A 76 -5.55 -12.55 16.80
C LEU A 76 -6.41 -13.75 16.40
N LEU A 77 -6.59 -13.98 15.10
CA LEU A 77 -7.33 -15.15 14.59
C LEU A 77 -6.60 -16.47 14.86
N LEU A 78 -5.28 -16.50 14.70
CA LEU A 78 -4.48 -17.71 14.94
C LEU A 78 -4.41 -18.08 16.42
N PHE A 79 -4.46 -17.10 17.31
CA PHE A 79 -4.57 -17.32 18.75
C PHE A 79 -6.01 -17.63 19.20
N SER A 80 -6.95 -17.81 18.26
CA SER A 80 -8.36 -18.08 18.54
C SER A 80 -9.01 -17.07 19.48
N PHE A 81 -8.53 -15.81 19.45
CA PHE A 81 -9.05 -14.75 20.32
C PHE A 81 -10.53 -14.44 20.03
N PHE A 82 -10.98 -14.73 18.81
CA PHE A 82 -12.37 -14.60 18.40
C PHE A 82 -13.02 -15.98 18.28
N GLU A 83 -13.88 -16.32 19.23
CA GLU A 83 -14.69 -17.55 19.15
C GLU A 83 -15.74 -17.46 18.03
N ASN A 84 -16.20 -16.25 17.72
CA ASN A 84 -17.21 -16.00 16.69
C ASN A 84 -16.56 -15.75 15.31
N LYS A 85 -16.71 -16.71 14.40
CA LYS A 85 -16.24 -16.63 13.01
C LYS A 85 -16.81 -15.44 12.23
N GLY A 86 -18.00 -14.94 12.59
CA GLY A 86 -18.59 -13.75 11.97
C GLY A 86 -17.81 -12.47 12.30
N VAL A 87 -17.29 -12.35 13.53
CA VAL A 87 -16.46 -11.19 13.93
C VAL A 87 -15.14 -11.19 13.15
N ALA A 88 -14.52 -12.36 13.01
CA ALA A 88 -13.32 -12.54 12.18
C ALA A 88 -13.54 -12.09 10.73
N LEU A 89 -14.68 -12.48 10.14
CA LEU A 89 -15.01 -12.18 8.75
C LEU A 89 -15.30 -10.69 8.54
N LEU A 90 -15.88 -10.01 9.51
CA LEU A 90 -16.09 -8.55 9.47
C LEU A 90 -14.78 -7.77 9.62
N LEU A 91 -13.90 -8.22 10.53
CA LEU A 91 -12.59 -7.60 10.75
C LEU A 91 -11.67 -7.74 9.52
N LEU A 92 -11.74 -8.85 8.80
CA LEU A 92 -11.02 -8.96 7.53
C LEU A 92 -11.77 -8.19 6.41
N GLY A 93 -13.05 -8.48 6.22
CA GLY A 93 -13.80 -8.04 5.05
C GLY A 93 -13.95 -6.52 4.93
N ILE A 94 -14.37 -5.83 6.00
CA ILE A 94 -14.65 -4.39 5.91
C ILE A 94 -13.38 -3.59 5.59
N PRO A 95 -12.25 -3.77 6.30
CA PRO A 95 -11.02 -3.05 6.01
C PRO A 95 -10.44 -3.40 4.63
N THR A 96 -10.51 -4.66 4.19
CA THR A 96 -10.10 -5.04 2.83
C THR A 96 -10.92 -4.30 1.77
N ILE A 97 -12.25 -4.23 1.93
CA ILE A 97 -13.13 -3.51 0.99
C ILE A 97 -12.78 -2.01 0.96
N LEU A 98 -12.60 -1.39 2.14
CA LEU A 98 -12.20 0.01 2.24
C LEU A 98 -10.83 0.26 1.60
N PHE A 99 -9.89 -0.66 1.78
CA PHE A 99 -8.57 -0.60 1.16
C PHE A 99 -8.64 -0.72 -0.36
N ILE A 100 -9.42 -1.67 -0.89
CA ILE A 100 -9.65 -1.81 -2.33
C ILE A 100 -10.25 -0.53 -2.91
N PHE A 101 -11.30 0.02 -2.27
CA PHE A 101 -11.92 1.27 -2.69
C PHE A 101 -10.90 2.42 -2.71
N PHE A 102 -10.07 2.51 -1.68
CA PHE A 102 -8.99 3.49 -1.60
C PHE A 102 -8.00 3.34 -2.75
N ILE A 103 -7.51 2.12 -3.04
CA ILE A 103 -6.56 1.86 -4.12
C ILE A 103 -7.16 2.22 -5.48
N VAL A 104 -8.38 1.77 -5.77
CA VAL A 104 -9.07 2.09 -7.04
C VAL A 104 -9.19 3.60 -7.22
N ARG A 105 -9.54 4.34 -6.16
CA ARG A 105 -9.59 5.80 -6.20
C ARG A 105 -8.22 6.42 -6.48
N GLN A 106 -7.16 5.94 -5.81
CA GLN A 106 -5.79 6.45 -6.04
C GLN A 106 -5.29 6.15 -7.46
N THR A 107 -5.56 4.97 -8.01
CA THR A 107 -5.20 4.61 -9.39
C THR A 107 -5.87 5.53 -10.40
N LYS A 108 -7.15 5.86 -10.20
CA LYS A 108 -7.86 6.82 -11.07
C LYS A 108 -7.24 8.22 -11.02
N LEU A 109 -6.90 8.71 -9.82
CA LEU A 109 -6.24 10.00 -9.64
C LEU A 109 -4.85 10.02 -10.28
N SER A 110 -4.06 8.96 -10.10
CA SER A 110 -2.74 8.86 -10.72
C SER A 110 -2.82 8.75 -12.25
N GLY A 111 -3.82 8.04 -12.78
CA GLY A 111 -4.01 7.88 -14.22
C GLY A 111 -4.31 9.19 -14.94
N ALA A 112 -4.92 10.17 -14.26
CA ALA A 112 -5.16 11.50 -14.83
C ALA A 112 -3.86 12.25 -15.15
N ILE A 113 -2.80 12.03 -14.35
CA ILE A 113 -1.49 12.70 -14.53
C ILE A 113 -0.78 12.23 -15.81
N TYR A 114 -1.01 10.98 -16.22
CA TYR A 114 -0.33 10.40 -17.39
C TYR A 114 -1.10 10.57 -18.70
N LYS A 115 -2.29 11.19 -18.67
CA LYS A 115 -3.10 11.48 -19.86
C LYS A 115 -2.80 12.85 -20.48
N GLU A 116 -2.00 13.67 -19.80
CA GLU A 116 -1.43 14.92 -20.30
C GLU A 116 -0.15 14.66 -21.11
#